data_AF-A0AAW8YIG6-F1
#
_entry.id   AF-A0AAW8YIG6-F1
#
_cell.length_a   1.000
_cell.length_b   1.000
_cell.length_c   1.000
_cell.angle_alpha   90.00
_cell.angle_beta   90.00
_cell.angle_gamma   90.00
#
_symmetry.space_group_name_H-M   'P 1'
#
loop_
_entity.id
_entity.type
_entity.pdbx_description
1 polymer ?
#
loop_
_entity_poly.entity_id
_entity_poly.type
_entity_poly.pdbx_seq_one_letter_code
_entity_poly.pdbx_strand_id
1 'polypeptide(L)'
;MIFGTILKNARKQRNLSQIKLIRSIHDEYGIDISTSMLSRYEDELTPIPKRMSIEALFALAVYLDLDLNELAREEIKQISSKKHH
;
A
#
# COMPACT_ATOMS: atom_id res chain seq x y z
N MET A 1 -4.19 -7.50 -5.42
CA MET A 1 -3.48 -7.53 -4.13
C MET A 1 -4.26 -6.63 -3.20
N ILE A 2 -4.80 -7.19 -2.13
CA ILE A 2 -5.58 -6.53 -1.07
C ILE A 2 -4.80 -5.33 -0.52
N PHE A 3 -3.47 -5.42 -0.46
CA PHE A 3 -2.60 -4.34 0.03
C PHE A 3 -2.92 -2.97 -0.59
N GLY A 4 -3.14 -2.90 -1.92
CA GLY A 4 -3.42 -1.63 -2.59
C GLY A 4 -4.74 -0.99 -2.14
N THR A 5 -5.77 -1.80 -1.94
CA THR A 5 -7.08 -1.37 -1.46
C THR A 5 -6.99 -0.90 0.00
N ILE A 6 -6.28 -1.66 0.84
CA ILE A 6 -6.10 -1.30 2.26
C ILE A 6 -5.29 -0.02 2.39
N LEU A 7 -4.20 0.12 1.63
CA LEU A 7 -3.40 1.34 1.56
C LEU A 7 -4.27 2.56 1.24
N LYS A 8 -5.09 2.46 0.18
CA LYS A 8 -6.01 3.52 -0.24
C LYS A 8 -7.02 3.87 0.84
N ASN A 9 -7.56 2.87 1.53
CA ASN A 9 -8.55 3.06 2.57
C ASN A 9 -7.95 3.73 3.81
N ALA A 10 -6.78 3.28 4.27
CA ALA A 10 -6.09 3.88 5.41
C ALA A 10 -5.70 5.34 5.14
N ARG A 11 -5.21 5.65 3.92
CA ARG A 11 -4.94 7.03 3.50
C ARG A 11 -6.21 7.89 3.59
N LYS A 12 -7.34 7.37 3.08
CA LYS A 12 -8.62 8.09 3.08
C LYS A 12 -9.20 8.28 4.49
N GLN A 13 -9.07 7.30 5.38
CA GLN A 13 -9.49 7.41 6.78
C GLN A 13 -8.74 8.53 7.51
N ARG A 14 -7.48 8.78 7.14
CA ARG A 14 -6.69 9.92 7.65
C ARG A 14 -6.90 11.23 6.89
N ASN A 15 -7.87 11.30 5.96
CA ASN A 15 -8.16 12.47 5.12
C ASN A 15 -6.93 13.00 4.35
N LEU A 16 -6.04 12.12 3.91
CA LEU A 16 -4.85 12.49 3.17
C LEU A 16 -5.09 12.41 1.66
N SER A 17 -4.70 13.45 0.93
CA SER A 17 -4.51 13.33 -0.52
C SER A 17 -3.26 12.48 -0.80
N GLN A 18 -3.15 11.92 -2.01
CA GLN A 18 -1.94 11.19 -2.42
C GLN A 18 -0.69 12.09 -2.32
N ILE A 19 -0.81 13.35 -2.77
CA ILE A 19 0.28 14.34 -2.69
C ILE A 19 0.67 14.62 -1.23
N LYS A 20 -0.30 14.74 -0.34
CA LYS A 20 -0.01 14.97 1.08
C LYS A 20 0.69 13.77 1.70
N LEU A 21 0.24 12.55 1.40
CA LEU A 21 0.87 11.33 1.88
C LEU A 21 2.33 11.23 1.42
N ILE A 22 2.60 11.35 0.12
CA ILE A 22 3.98 11.21 -0.39
C ILE A 22 4.93 12.26 0.18
N ARG A 23 4.44 13.50 0.41
CA ARG A 23 5.23 14.55 1.06
C ARG A 23 5.54 14.18 2.50
N SER A 24 4.55 13.74 3.26
CA SER A 24 4.77 13.30 4.65
C SER A 24 5.76 12.12 4.73
N ILE A 25 5.67 11.15 3.82
CA ILE A 25 6.64 10.04 3.76
C ILE A 25 8.06 10.54 3.46
N HIS A 26 8.22 11.45 2.50
CA HIS A 26 9.51 12.04 2.18
C HIS A 26 10.06 12.86 3.36
N ASP A 27 9.24 13.70 3.96
CA ASP A 27 9.67 14.61 5.03
C ASP A 27 10.02 13.86 6.32
N GLU A 28 9.37 12.72 6.61
CA GLU A 28 9.60 11.93 7.82
C GLU A 28 10.69 10.86 7.67
N TYR A 29 10.78 10.21 6.50
CA TYR A 29 11.66 9.05 6.30
C TYR A 29 12.69 9.22 5.19
N GLY A 30 12.66 10.33 4.43
CA GLY A 30 13.56 10.55 3.28
C GLY A 30 13.30 9.59 2.11
N ILE A 31 12.10 9.01 2.03
CA ILE A 31 11.75 8.00 1.02
C ILE A 31 10.92 8.64 -0.10
N ASP A 32 11.44 8.56 -1.32
CA ASP A 32 10.79 9.12 -2.49
C ASP A 32 9.72 8.20 -3.06
N ILE A 33 8.47 8.67 -3.04
CA ILE A 33 7.33 8.03 -3.71
C ILE A 33 6.71 9.05 -4.65
N SER A 34 6.79 8.80 -5.96
CA SER A 34 6.10 9.68 -6.91
C SER A 34 4.58 9.48 -6.85
N THR A 35 3.80 10.51 -7.19
CA THR A 35 2.33 10.43 -7.27
C THR A 35 1.87 9.31 -8.21
N SER A 36 2.60 9.07 -9.31
CA SER A 36 2.27 7.99 -10.25
C SER A 36 2.54 6.59 -9.66
N MET A 37 3.59 6.44 -8.83
CA MET A 37 3.84 5.22 -8.07
C MET A 37 2.71 4.97 -7.08
N LEU A 38 2.37 5.94 -6.23
CA LEU A 38 1.31 5.77 -5.24
C LEU A 38 -0.05 5.48 -5.91
N SER A 39 -0.36 6.14 -7.02
CA SER A 39 -1.58 5.87 -7.80
C SER A 39 -1.65 4.41 -8.27
N ARG A 40 -0.57 3.86 -8.83
CA ARG A 40 -0.48 2.44 -9.22
C ARG A 40 -0.59 1.48 -8.03
N TYR A 41 -0.06 1.86 -6.88
CA TYR A 41 -0.14 1.04 -5.67
C TYR A 41 -1.59 0.89 -5.22
N GLU A 42 -2.34 2.00 -5.20
CA GLU A 42 -3.74 2.07 -4.77
C GLU A 42 -4.76 1.59 -5.81
N ASP A 43 -4.36 1.43 -7.07
CA ASP A 43 -5.24 1.04 -8.16
C ASP A 43 -5.36 -0.49 -8.29
N GLU A 44 -6.56 -1.02 -8.09
CA GLU A 44 -6.87 -2.45 -8.21
C GLU A 44 -6.75 -2.98 -9.64
N LEU A 45 -6.89 -2.11 -10.65
CA LEU A 45 -6.78 -2.47 -12.06
C LEU A 45 -5.32 -2.57 -12.54
N THR A 46 -4.37 -2.05 -11.76
CA THR A 46 -2.96 -2.13 -12.10
C THR A 46 -2.50 -3.61 -12.09
N PRO A 47 -1.95 -4.13 -13.21
CA PRO A 47 -1.50 -5.51 -13.31
C PRO A 47 -0.46 -5.89 -12.26
N ILE A 48 -0.51 -7.15 -11.81
CA ILE A 48 0.46 -7.72 -10.88
C ILE A 48 1.67 -8.23 -11.68
N PRO A 49 2.92 -8.01 -11.23
CA PRO A 49 3.31 -7.39 -9.97
C PRO A 49 3.27 -5.86 -10.00
N LYS A 50 2.62 -5.28 -8.98
CA LYS A 50 2.74 -3.85 -8.67
C LYS A 50 4.15 -3.64 -8.12
N ARG A 51 5.11 -3.26 -8.98
CA ARG A 51 6.52 -3.07 -8.61
C ARG A 51 6.67 -1.99 -7.51
N MET A 52 6.53 -2.40 -6.26
CA MET A 52 6.70 -1.58 -5.07
C MET A 52 8.07 -1.87 -4.48
N SER A 53 8.83 -0.83 -4.16
CA SER A 53 10.09 -1.01 -3.43
C SER A 53 9.79 -1.38 -1.98
N ILE A 54 10.70 -2.11 -1.35
CA ILE A 54 10.50 -2.56 0.03
C ILE A 54 10.52 -1.37 1.00
N GLU A 55 11.31 -0.33 0.69
CA GLU A 55 11.37 0.91 1.44
C GLU A 55 10.01 1.64 1.40
N ALA A 56 9.41 1.75 0.22
CA ALA A 56 8.08 2.36 0.07
C ALA A 56 7.01 1.57 0.82
N LEU A 57 7.06 0.24 0.75
CA LEU A 57 6.14 -0.64 1.50
C LEU A 57 6.21 -0.36 3.00
N PHE A 58 7.41 -0.37 3.58
CA PHE A 58 7.59 -0.17 5.02
C PHE A 58 7.25 1.26 5.45
N ALA A 59 7.67 2.28 4.69
CA ALA A 59 7.34 3.67 5.01
C ALA A 59 5.83 3.91 5.03
N LEU A 60 5.11 3.42 4.01
CA LEU A 60 3.66 3.53 3.93
C LEU A 60 2.97 2.78 5.08
N ALA A 61 3.46 1.59 5.41
CA ALA A 61 2.90 0.79 6.49
C ALA A 61 3.08 1.45 7.86
N VAL A 62 4.29 1.93 8.17
CA VAL A 62 4.58 2.63 9.44
C VAL A 62 3.76 3.90 9.54
N TYR A 63 3.78 4.75 8.50
CA TYR A 63 3.10 6.04 8.54
C TYR A 63 1.58 5.92 8.69
N LEU A 64 0.99 4.92 8.02
CA LEU A 64 -0.46 4.68 8.04
C LEU A 64 -0.91 3.74 9.16
N ASP A 65 0.01 3.24 9.98
CA ASP A 65 -0.24 2.27 11.05
C ASP A 65 -0.91 0.98 10.53
N LEU A 66 -0.27 0.35 9.55
CA LEU A 66 -0.71 -0.90 8.93
C LEU A 66 0.08 -2.08 9.47
N ASP A 67 -0.61 -3.08 10.03
CA ASP A 67 0.01 -4.35 10.43
C ASP A 67 0.27 -5.24 9.21
N LEU A 68 1.52 -5.28 8.76
CA LEU A 68 1.94 -6.12 7.64
C LEU A 68 1.77 -7.63 7.89
N ASN A 69 1.80 -8.08 9.16
CA ASN A 69 1.56 -9.49 9.47
C ASN A 69 0.09 -9.85 9.28
N GLU A 70 -0.82 -8.99 9.70
CA GLU A 70 -2.26 -9.17 9.47
C GLU A 70 -2.56 -9.20 7.97
N LEU A 71 -2.00 -8.25 7.22
CA LEU A 71 -2.14 -8.17 5.77
C LEU A 71 -1.61 -9.43 5.06
N ALA A 72 -0.44 -9.91 5.46
CA ALA A 72 0.12 -11.14 4.90
C ALA A 72 -0.80 -12.34 5.17
N ARG A 73 -1.40 -12.44 6.36
CA ARG A 73 -2.36 -13.51 6.69
C ARG A 73 -3.61 -13.44 5.81
N GLU A 74 -4.15 -12.24 5.56
CA GLU A 74 -5.32 -12.06 4.70
C GLU A 74 -5.03 -12.42 3.24
N GLU A 75 -3.88 -11.99 2.71
CA GLU A 75 -3.45 -12.32 1.35
C GLU A 75 -3.29 -13.84 1.17
N ILE A 76 -2.63 -14.52 2.13
CA ILE A 76 -2.47 -15.98 2.09
C ILE A 76 -3.84 -16.68 2.14
N LYS A 77 -4.78 -16.21 2.97
CA LYS A 77 -6.15 -16.74 2.98
C LYS A 77 -6.79 -16.63 1.59
N GLN A 78 -6.74 -15.47 0.94
CA GLN A 78 -7.34 -15.31 -0.40
C GLN A 78 -6.65 -16.16 -1.47
N ILE A 79 -5.32 -16.27 -1.44
CA ILE A 79 -4.56 -17.14 -2.35
C ILE A 79 -4.99 -18.60 -2.17
N SER A 80 -5.15 -19.05 -0.92
CA SER A 80 -5.60 -20.41 -0.63
C SER A 80 -7.04 -20.65 -1.13
N SER A 81 -7.96 -19.70 -0.95
CA SER A 81 -9.34 -19.82 -1.42
C SER A 81 -9.45 -19.86 -2.96
N LYS A 82 -8.59 -19.11 -3.68
CA LYS A 82 -8.55 -19.12 -5.14
C LYS A 82 -7.98 -20.41 -5.75
N LYS A 83 -7.21 -21.20 -5.00
CA LYS A 83 -6.68 -22.49 -5.47
C LYS A 83 -7.67 -23.65 -5.33
N HIS A 84 -8.71 -23.47 -4.53
CA HIS A 84 -9.73 -24.50 -4.26
C HIS A 84 -11.01 -24.35 -5.10
N HIS A 85 -11.00 -23.43 -6.06
CA HIS A 85 -12.00 -23.26 -7.12
C HIS A 85 -11.34 -23.49 -8.48
#